data_AF-A0A7V2P5E8-F1
#
_entry.id   AF-A0A7V2P5E8-F1
#
_cell.length_a   1.000
_cell.length_b   1.000
_cell.length_c   1.000
_cell.angle_alpha   90.00
_cell.angle_beta   90.00
_cell.angle_gamma   90.00
#
_symmetry.space_group_name_H-M   'P 1'
#
loop_
_entity.id
_entity.type
_entity.pdbx_description
1 polymer ?
#
loop_
_entity_poly.entity_id
_entity_poly.type
_entity_poly.pdbx_seq_one_letter_code
_entity_poly.pdbx_strand_id
1 'polypeptide(L)'
;MTKPTCQDANIMLQLTQLYMTGGLPEALNWLFSDQFTPDYADFRKKYPPNSAGNIKAQKICAYFETVGTLWKHKLINEELLFDWFSVSAVWKRAKAYALGWRKQSGEQRLYENFESMAKAHMKWQDQVG
;
A
#
# COMPACT_ATOMS: atom_id res chain seq x y z
N MET A 1 -14.22 -8.05 -16.11
CA MET A 1 -12.84 -8.11 -16.64
C MET A 1 -12.54 -9.51 -17.20
N THR A 2 -11.30 -9.84 -17.60
CA THR A 2 -10.93 -11.23 -17.92
C THR A 2 -11.02 -12.10 -16.67
N LYS A 3 -11.40 -13.37 -16.83
CA LYS A 3 -11.50 -14.31 -15.70
C LYS A 3 -10.12 -14.49 -15.03
N PRO A 4 -10.04 -14.62 -13.69
CA PRO A 4 -8.79 -14.94 -13.01
C PRO A 4 -8.20 -16.27 -13.47
N THR A 5 -6.88 -16.37 -13.42
CA THR A 5 -6.11 -17.54 -13.86
C THR A 5 -5.29 -18.15 -12.71
N CYS A 6 -4.78 -19.37 -12.91
CA CYS A 6 -3.83 -19.97 -11.97
C CYS A 6 -2.54 -19.15 -11.80
N GLN A 7 -2.15 -18.37 -12.83
CA GLN A 7 -1.01 -17.47 -12.73
C GLN A 7 -1.29 -16.32 -11.75
N ASP A 8 -2.49 -15.74 -11.78
CA ASP A 8 -2.90 -14.71 -10.82
C ASP A 8 -2.86 -15.25 -9.38
N ALA A 9 -3.37 -16.46 -9.16
CA ALA A 9 -3.31 -17.13 -7.86
C ALA A 9 -1.87 -17.33 -7.37
N ASN A 10 -0.95 -17.73 -8.26
CA ASN A 10 0.47 -17.87 -7.91
C ASN A 10 1.11 -16.53 -7.53
N ILE A 11 0.80 -15.45 -8.25
CA ILE A 11 1.28 -14.11 -7.92
C ILE A 11 0.75 -13.69 -6.55
N MET A 12 -0.53 -13.92 -6.25
CA MET A 12 -1.09 -13.64 -4.92
C MET A 12 -0.38 -14.42 -3.81
N LEU A 13 -0.11 -15.71 -4.01
CA LEU A 13 0.59 -16.53 -3.01
C LEU A 13 2.02 -16.02 -2.78
N GLN A 14 2.72 -15.59 -3.83
CA GLN A 14 4.04 -14.97 -3.71
C GLN A 14 3.98 -13.62 -2.97
N LEU A 15 3.01 -12.77 -3.31
CA LEU A 15 2.76 -11.50 -2.61
C LEU A 15 2.36 -11.75 -1.14
N THR A 16 1.64 -12.82 -0.85
CA THR A 16 1.27 -13.25 0.51
C THR A 16 2.52 -13.68 1.28
N GLN A 17 3.40 -14.45 0.64
CA GLN A 17 4.66 -14.84 1.27
C GLN A 17 5.50 -13.61 1.61
N LEU A 18 5.66 -12.67 0.67
CA LEU A 18 6.38 -11.40 0.90
C LEU A 18 5.72 -10.54 1.98
N TYR A 19 4.38 -10.54 2.04
CA TYR A 19 3.62 -9.87 3.08
C TYR A 19 3.98 -10.42 4.45
N MET A 20 3.97 -11.75 4.61
CA MET A 20 4.26 -12.43 5.87
C MET A 20 5.74 -12.31 6.28
N THR A 21 6.67 -12.66 5.39
CA THR A 21 8.11 -12.64 5.69
C THR A 21 8.66 -11.23 5.83
N GLY A 22 8.07 -10.28 5.12
CA GLY A 22 8.39 -8.86 5.25
C GLY A 22 7.92 -8.27 6.58
N GLY A 23 7.06 -8.95 7.35
CA GLY A 23 6.48 -8.40 8.57
C GLY A 23 5.47 -7.27 8.29
N LEU A 24 4.77 -7.32 7.15
CA LEU A 24 3.67 -6.39 6.88
C LEU A 24 2.49 -6.51 7.86
N PRO A 25 2.12 -7.69 8.40
CA PRO A 25 1.06 -7.77 9.41
C PRO A 25 1.32 -6.84 10.61
N GLU A 26 2.53 -6.88 11.16
CA GLU A 26 2.93 -6.02 12.29
C GLU A 26 2.90 -4.54 11.90
N ALA A 27 3.39 -4.21 10.70
CA ALA A 27 3.42 -2.84 10.21
C ALA A 27 1.99 -2.29 10.00
N LEU A 28 1.07 -3.09 9.44
CA LEU A 28 -0.31 -2.70 9.23
C LEU A 28 -1.08 -2.57 10.56
N ASN A 29 -0.87 -3.49 11.51
CA ASN A 29 -1.43 -3.35 12.86
C ASN A 29 -0.99 -2.01 13.49
N TRP A 30 0.29 -1.65 13.35
CA TRP A 30 0.79 -0.36 13.80
C TRP A 30 0.14 0.83 13.04
N LEU A 31 0.01 0.76 11.70
CA LEU A 31 -0.63 1.80 10.88
C LEU A 31 -2.07 2.11 11.32
N PHE A 32 -2.81 1.07 11.70
CA PHE A 32 -4.20 1.20 12.13
C PHE A 32 -4.37 1.51 13.63
N SER A 33 -3.32 1.35 14.44
CA SER A 33 -3.30 1.73 15.85
C SER A 33 -3.25 3.24 16.09
N ASP A 34 -3.44 3.66 17.34
CA ASP A 34 -3.27 5.05 17.80
C ASP A 34 -1.81 5.51 17.87
N GLN A 35 -0.86 4.59 17.66
CA GLN A 35 0.55 4.94 17.60
C GLN A 35 0.88 5.69 16.30
N PHE A 36 0.21 5.36 15.20
CA PHE A 36 0.43 6.02 13.92
C PHE A 36 -0.09 7.46 13.91
N THR A 37 0.69 8.38 13.35
CA THR A 37 0.32 9.79 13.25
C THR A 37 0.00 10.14 11.79
N PRO A 38 -1.25 10.55 11.46
CA PRO A 38 -1.68 10.81 10.09
C PRO A 38 -1.31 12.20 9.56
N ASP A 39 -0.56 13.00 10.32
CA ASP A 39 0.07 14.24 9.85
C ASP A 39 1.56 13.99 9.59
N TYR A 40 2.07 14.47 8.45
CA TYR A 40 3.46 14.20 8.08
C TYR A 40 4.48 14.96 8.94
N ALA A 41 4.21 16.20 9.31
CA ALA A 41 5.15 16.98 10.11
C ALA A 41 5.31 16.38 11.51
N ASP A 42 4.19 16.00 12.13
CA ASP A 42 4.20 15.34 13.43
C ASP A 42 4.72 13.91 13.36
N PHE A 43 4.41 13.18 12.27
CA PHE A 43 5.03 11.89 11.99
C PHE A 43 6.56 12.01 11.99
N ARG A 44 7.13 13.00 11.31
CA ARG A 44 8.58 13.16 11.19
C ARG A 44 9.27 13.54 12.50
N LYS A 45 8.58 14.26 13.40
CA LYS A 45 9.07 14.52 14.75
C LYS A 45 9.05 13.24 15.60
N LYS A 46 7.94 12.50 15.57
CA LYS A 46 7.74 11.28 16.38
C LYS A 46 8.57 10.09 15.89
N TYR A 47 8.71 9.97 14.57
CA TYR A 47 9.36 8.87 13.88
C TYR A 47 10.41 9.44 12.90
N PRO A 48 11.59 9.85 13.40
CA PRO A 48 12.69 10.32 12.55
C PRO A 48 13.19 9.19 11.61
N PRO A 49 14.03 9.51 10.60
CA PRO A 49 14.65 8.50 9.74
C PRO A 49 15.25 7.35 10.54
N ASN A 50 15.13 6.14 10.00
CA ASN A 50 15.63 4.90 10.61
C ASN A 50 14.99 4.50 11.96
N SER A 51 14.02 5.26 12.47
CA SER A 51 13.18 4.81 13.59
C SER A 51 12.26 3.65 13.17
N ALA A 52 11.84 2.84 14.15
CA ALA A 52 10.96 1.70 13.89
C ALA A 52 9.65 2.09 13.18
N GLY A 53 9.04 3.22 13.54
CA GLY A 53 7.83 3.72 12.88
C GLY A 53 8.08 4.18 11.44
N ASN A 54 9.20 4.88 11.18
CA ASN A 54 9.56 5.28 9.82
C ASN A 54 9.80 4.05 8.93
N ILE A 55 10.50 3.03 9.43
CA ILE A 55 10.74 1.77 8.71
C ILE A 55 9.41 1.07 8.40
N LYS A 56 8.47 1.00 9.36
CA LYS A 56 7.14 0.43 9.14
C LYS A 56 6.36 1.17 8.05
N ALA A 57 6.31 2.50 8.10
CA ALA A 57 5.61 3.30 7.08
C ALA A 57 6.22 3.14 5.69
N GLN A 58 7.56 3.18 5.59
CA GLN A 58 8.28 2.96 4.34
C GLN A 58 7.98 1.57 3.75
N LYS A 59 8.00 0.54 4.60
CA LYS A 59 7.74 -0.85 4.21
C LYS A 59 6.33 -1.03 3.65
N ILE A 60 5.32 -0.46 4.31
CA ILE A 60 3.94 -0.48 3.82
C ILE A 60 3.85 0.17 2.44
N CYS A 61 4.36 1.40 2.30
CA CYS A 61 4.29 2.12 1.04
C CYS A 61 5.04 1.40 -0.08
N ALA A 62 6.22 0.82 0.21
CA ALA A 62 7.00 0.05 -0.76
C ALA A 62 6.31 -1.25 -1.20
N TYR A 63 5.66 -1.95 -0.26
CA TYR A 63 4.89 -3.15 -0.57
C TYR A 63 3.74 -2.83 -1.52
N PHE A 64 2.90 -1.85 -1.17
CA PHE A 64 1.76 -1.49 -2.00
C PHE A 64 2.15 -0.80 -3.31
N GLU A 65 3.33 -0.17 -3.38
CA GLU A 65 3.88 0.34 -4.64
C GLU A 65 4.27 -0.79 -5.59
N THR A 66 4.86 -1.87 -5.06
CA THR A 66 5.15 -3.09 -5.83
C THR A 66 3.86 -3.70 -6.37
N VAL A 67 2.85 -3.89 -5.52
CA VAL A 67 1.54 -4.44 -5.91
C VAL A 67 0.85 -3.52 -6.94
N GLY A 68 0.86 -2.21 -6.70
CA GLY A 68 0.32 -1.21 -7.62
C GLY A 68 1.00 -1.22 -8.99
N THR A 69 2.29 -1.55 -9.05
CA THR A 69 3.03 -1.69 -10.31
C THR A 69 2.52 -2.88 -11.10
N LEU A 70 2.35 -4.05 -10.46
CA LEU A 70 1.79 -5.24 -11.12
C LEU A 70 0.36 -4.98 -11.64
N TRP A 71 -0.46 -4.34 -10.81
CA TRP A 71 -1.83 -3.95 -11.16
C TRP A 71 -1.86 -2.99 -12.37
N LYS A 72 -1.05 -1.92 -12.35
CA LYS A 72 -0.98 -0.92 -13.45
C LYS A 72 -0.64 -1.56 -14.80
N HIS A 73 0.19 -2.60 -14.78
CA HIS A 73 0.60 -3.34 -15.98
C HIS A 73 -0.32 -4.52 -16.32
N LYS A 74 -1.44 -4.69 -15.62
CA LYS A 74 -2.42 -5.77 -15.83
C LYS A 74 -1.80 -7.17 -15.71
N LEU A 75 -0.81 -7.31 -14.83
CA LEU A 75 -0.12 -8.58 -14.56
C LEU A 75 -0.78 -9.39 -13.45
N ILE A 76 -1.80 -8.83 -12.81
CA ILE A 76 -2.62 -9.49 -11.80
C ILE A 76 -4.09 -9.10 -12.02
N ASN A 77 -4.99 -10.06 -11.89
CA ASN A 77 -6.42 -9.83 -11.96
C ASN A 77 -6.88 -8.84 -10.86
N GLU A 78 -7.55 -7.76 -11.28
CA GLU A 78 -7.95 -6.67 -10.40
C GLU A 78 -9.08 -7.06 -9.41
N GLU A 79 -10.12 -7.75 -9.88
CA GLU A 79 -11.21 -8.23 -9.02
C GLU A 79 -10.66 -9.11 -7.90
N LEU A 80 -9.83 -10.09 -8.26
CA LEU A 80 -9.21 -11.01 -7.31
C LEU A 80 -8.27 -10.28 -6.31
N LEU A 81 -7.54 -9.25 -6.77
CA LEU A 81 -6.69 -8.43 -5.92
C LEU A 81 -7.51 -7.57 -4.94
N PHE A 82 -8.61 -6.99 -5.41
CA PHE A 82 -9.47 -6.09 -4.63
C PHE A 82 -10.37 -6.84 -3.63
N ASP A 83 -10.73 -8.09 -3.91
CA ASP A 83 -11.34 -8.98 -2.92
C ASP A 83 -10.36 -9.34 -1.78
N TRP A 84 -9.06 -9.33 -2.05
CA TRP A 84 -8.03 -9.73 -1.08
C TRP A 84 -7.53 -8.58 -0.19
N PHE A 85 -7.24 -7.41 -0.78
CA PHE A 85 -6.68 -6.27 -0.04
C PHE A 85 -7.61 -5.08 0.03
N SER A 86 -7.77 -4.51 1.23
CA SER A 86 -8.39 -3.19 1.40
C SER A 86 -7.40 -2.05 1.07
N VAL A 87 -6.99 -1.95 -0.20
CA VAL A 87 -5.95 -1.01 -0.67
C VAL A 87 -6.31 0.44 -0.32
N SER A 88 -7.57 0.82 -0.54
CA SER A 88 -8.08 2.17 -0.28
C SER A 88 -7.99 2.57 1.20
N ALA A 89 -8.28 1.64 2.12
CA ALA A 89 -8.21 1.88 3.55
C ALA A 89 -6.75 2.07 4.03
N VAL A 90 -5.82 1.25 3.52
CA VAL A 90 -4.39 1.40 3.81
C VAL A 90 -3.87 2.73 3.27
N TRP A 91 -4.22 3.08 2.03
CA TRP A 91 -3.83 4.37 1.44
C TRP A 91 -4.38 5.54 2.25
N LYS A 92 -5.66 5.50 2.66
CA LYS A 92 -6.27 6.57 3.46
C LYS A 92 -5.48 6.87 4.73
N ARG A 93 -4.94 5.86 5.40
CA ARG A 93 -4.06 6.02 6.58
C ARG A 93 -2.65 6.49 6.18
N ALA A 94 -2.02 5.86 5.19
CA ALA A 94 -0.62 6.09 4.85
C ALA A 94 -0.36 7.34 3.97
N LYS A 95 -1.41 7.92 3.36
CA LYS A 95 -1.32 9.00 2.35
C LYS A 95 -0.46 10.19 2.80
N ALA A 96 -0.63 10.66 4.03
CA ALA A 96 0.15 11.81 4.51
C ALA A 96 1.66 11.53 4.53
N TYR A 97 2.05 10.33 4.99
CA TYR A 97 3.44 9.88 4.90
C TYR A 97 3.92 9.79 3.46
N ALA A 98 3.16 9.11 2.59
CA ALA A 98 3.55 8.88 1.20
C ALA A 98 3.77 10.20 0.44
N LEU A 99 2.81 11.14 0.55
CA LEU A 99 2.88 12.44 -0.11
C LEU A 99 3.92 13.37 0.51
N GLY A 100 4.07 13.34 1.83
CA GLY A 100 5.09 14.10 2.53
C GLY A 100 6.51 13.67 2.13
N TRP A 101 6.73 12.36 2.06
CA TRP A 101 8.01 11.79 1.63
C TRP A 101 8.30 12.10 0.15
N ARG A 102 7.29 11.98 -0.73
CA ARG A 102 7.37 12.39 -2.15
C ARG A 102 7.83 13.84 -2.30
N LYS A 103 7.22 14.76 -1.53
CA LYS A 103 7.60 16.17 -1.53
C LYS A 103 9.02 16.39 -1.01
N GLN A 104 9.40 15.70 0.07
CA GLN A 104 10.71 15.84 0.69
C GLN A 104 11.85 15.30 -0.18
N SER A 105 11.65 14.16 -0.85
CA SER A 105 12.68 13.55 -1.71
C SER A 105 12.84 14.27 -3.04
N GLY A 106 11.83 15.01 -3.49
CA GLY A 106 11.78 15.61 -4.83
C GLY A 106 11.42 14.61 -5.94
N GLU A 107 11.18 13.34 -5.62
CA GLU A 107 10.79 12.32 -6.60
C GLU A 107 9.27 12.34 -6.81
N GLN A 108 8.83 12.91 -7.93
CA GLN A 108 7.40 13.12 -8.22
C GLN A 108 6.60 11.81 -8.34
N ARG A 109 7.25 10.72 -8.77
CA ARG A 109 6.60 9.43 -9.03
C ARG A 109 6.58 8.52 -7.81
N LEU A 110 7.11 8.98 -6.68
CA LEU A 110 7.21 8.15 -5.48
C LEU A 110 5.83 7.73 -4.98
N TYR A 111 5.61 6.43 -4.89
CA TYR A 111 4.34 5.82 -4.46
C TYR A 111 3.13 6.14 -5.38
N GLU A 112 3.38 6.51 -6.65
CA GLU A 112 2.31 6.86 -7.60
C GLU A 112 1.41 5.66 -7.94
N ASN A 113 1.97 4.45 -7.94
CA ASN A 113 1.23 3.25 -8.34
C ASN A 113 0.36 2.77 -7.18
N PHE A 114 0.83 2.87 -5.93
CA PHE A 114 -0.01 2.68 -4.76
C PHE A 114 -1.18 3.67 -4.75
N GLU A 115 -0.92 4.97 -4.96
CA GLU A 115 -1.96 5.99 -5.02
C GLU A 115 -3.00 5.70 -6.11
N SER A 116 -2.55 5.31 -7.31
CA SER A 116 -3.42 5.03 -8.45
C SER A 116 -4.27 3.79 -8.21
N MET A 117 -3.67 2.72 -7.69
CA MET A 117 -4.38 1.49 -7.32
C MET A 117 -5.42 1.74 -6.23
N ALA A 118 -5.10 2.57 -5.23
CA ALA A 118 -6.05 2.95 -4.19
C ALA A 118 -7.26 3.72 -4.75
N LYS A 119 -7.05 4.60 -5.72
CA LYS A 119 -8.14 5.30 -6.43
C LYS A 119 -9.01 4.34 -7.23
N ALA A 120 -8.42 3.35 -7.88
CA ALA A 120 -9.18 2.32 -8.58
C ALA A 120 -9.99 1.46 -7.61
N HIS A 121 -9.40 1.04 -6.49
CA HIS A 121 -10.08 0.27 -5.46
C HIS A 121 -11.29 1.01 -4.88
N MET A 122 -11.17 2.32 -4.60
CA MET A 122 -12.33 3.12 -4.14
C MET A 122 -13.49 3.10 -5.15
N LYS A 123 -13.20 3.29 -6.44
CA LYS A 123 -14.23 3.24 -7.50
C LYS A 123 -14.85 1.85 -7.63
N TRP A 124 -14.06 0.80 -7.48
CA TRP A 124 -14.55 -0.58 -7.50
C TRP A 124 -15.50 -0.84 -6.33
N GLN A 125 -15.16 -0.38 -5.12
CA GLN A 125 -16.03 -0.50 -3.93
C GLN A 125 -17.40 0.17 -4.14
N ASP A 126 -17.44 1.35 -4.78
CA ASP A 126 -18.70 2.05 -5.10
C ASP A 126 -19.56 1.32 -6.16
N GLN A 127 -18.98 0.39 -6.92
CA GLN A 127 -19.68 -0.39 -7.96
C GLN A 127 -20.22 -1.73 -7.44
N VAL A 128 -19.57 -2.31 -6.44
CA VAL A 128 -19.93 -3.62 -5.87
C VAL A 128 -20.71 -3.53 -4.56
N GLY A 129 -20.75 -2.35 -3.92
CA GLY A 129 -21.56 -2.05 -2.73
C GLY A 129 -22.96 -1.57 -3.09
#